data_AF-A0AAP8QGL5-F1
#
_entry.id   AF-A0AAP8QGL5-F1
#
_cell.length_a   1.000
_cell.length_b   1.000
_cell.length_c   1.000
_cell.angle_alpha   90.00
_cell.angle_beta   90.00
_cell.angle_gamma   90.00
#
_symmetry.space_group_name_H-M   'P 1'
#
loop_
_entity.id
_entity.type
_entity.pdbx_description
1 polymer ?
#
loop_
_entity_poly.entity_id
_entity_poly.type
_entity_poly.pdbx_seq_one_letter_code
_entity_poly.pdbx_strand_id
1 'polypeptide(L)'
;MVVDICKVLSILIIIYVITNIKKRFAVKPSDAQLKELEGKSIVRYTSSNVIQHENLIHLTPVSSFESSLLSGFKPVIWFFVGEPNQSQLNQNKISNPEIQIAIPINDLDQNKILYRKVDNVIGYMGEYIGEATITHLGNKNKKKKRMGFKSLLKLLWEFAVILFVFSSFLGFNLAMQVLGILGAIIFLIISVSRIKQRIKKFVK
;
A
#
# COMPACT_ATOMS: atom_id res chain seq x y z
N MET A 1 32.64 -18.65 -4.29
CA MET A 1 32.90 -17.22 -4.01
C MET A 1 31.82 -16.29 -4.55
N VAL A 2 31.65 -16.12 -5.86
CA VAL A 2 30.58 -15.23 -6.42
C VAL A 2 29.17 -15.68 -6.02
N VAL A 3 28.91 -16.99 -6.09
CA VAL A 3 27.62 -17.60 -5.67
C VAL A 3 27.32 -17.32 -4.19
N ASP A 4 28.32 -17.42 -3.33
CA ASP A 4 28.17 -17.23 -1.89
C ASP A 4 27.91 -15.75 -1.54
N ILE A 5 28.58 -14.83 -2.24
CA ILE A 5 28.35 -13.39 -2.15
C ILE A 5 26.92 -13.04 -2.58
N CYS A 6 26.41 -13.62 -3.68
CA CYS A 6 25.04 -13.41 -4.14
C CYS A 6 23.99 -13.92 -3.14
N LYS A 7 24.24 -15.07 -2.49
CA LYS A 7 23.36 -15.61 -1.45
C LYS A 7 23.29 -14.68 -0.24
N VAL A 8 24.44 -14.20 0.25
CA VAL A 8 24.50 -13.27 1.39
C VAL A 8 23.79 -11.95 1.06
N LEU A 9 24.04 -11.37 -0.11
CA LEU A 9 23.34 -10.16 -0.57
C LEU A 9 21.82 -10.37 -0.66
N SER A 10 21.37 -11.52 -1.16
CA SER A 10 19.94 -11.85 -1.25
C SER A 10 19.31 -11.93 0.14
N ILE A 11 19.98 -12.55 1.11
CA ILE A 11 19.51 -12.62 2.50
C ILE A 11 19.43 -11.22 3.12
N LEU A 12 20.44 -10.37 2.92
CA LEU A 12 20.43 -9.00 3.42
C LEU A 12 19.31 -8.16 2.80
N ILE A 13 19.04 -8.32 1.50
CA ILE A 13 17.91 -7.68 0.81
C ILE A 13 16.59 -8.18 1.39
N ILE A 14 16.41 -9.48 1.60
CA ILE A 14 15.21 -10.05 2.21
C ILE A 14 15.00 -9.48 3.61
N ILE A 15 16.03 -9.45 4.46
CA ILE A 15 15.95 -8.88 5.81
C ILE A 15 15.59 -7.39 5.75
N TYR A 16 16.23 -6.61 4.88
CA TYR A 16 15.93 -5.18 4.69
C TYR A 16 14.49 -4.95 4.23
N VAL A 17 14.02 -5.75 3.26
CA VAL A 17 12.65 -5.68 2.73
C VAL A 17 11.64 -6.06 3.82
N ILE A 18 11.85 -7.17 4.53
CA ILE A 18 10.97 -7.61 5.63
C ILE A 18 10.92 -6.54 6.73
N THR A 19 12.07 -6.03 7.18
CA THR A 19 12.12 -5.04 8.28
C THR A 19 11.47 -3.71 7.91
N ASN A 20 11.61 -3.24 6.67
CA ASN A 20 10.98 -1.98 6.24
C ASN A 20 9.50 -2.14 5.87
N ILE A 21 9.10 -3.26 5.27
CA ILE A 21 7.70 -3.52 4.95
C ILE A 21 6.90 -3.82 6.23
N LYS A 22 7.48 -4.53 7.20
CA LYS A 22 6.79 -4.88 8.45
C LYS A 22 6.29 -3.66 9.23
N LYS A 23 7.00 -2.53 9.14
CA LYS A 23 6.58 -1.25 9.75
C LYS A 23 5.29 -0.67 9.13
N ARG A 24 4.89 -1.15 7.95
CA ARG A 24 3.68 -0.74 7.23
C ARG A 24 2.52 -1.71 7.38
N PHE A 25 2.72 -2.87 8.00
CA PHE A 25 1.64 -3.83 8.21
C PHE A 25 0.65 -3.31 9.24
N ALA A 26 -0.61 -3.61 8.99
CA ALA A 26 -1.65 -3.45 10.00
C ALA A 26 -1.55 -4.59 11.02
N VAL A 27 -1.60 -4.24 12.29
CA VAL A 27 -1.53 -5.17 13.42
C VAL A 27 -2.77 -5.03 14.27
N LYS A 28 -3.10 -6.05 15.07
CA LYS A 28 -4.21 -5.90 16.03
C LYS A 28 -3.88 -4.74 16.98
N PRO A 29 -4.79 -3.76 17.16
CA PRO A 29 -4.57 -2.66 18.11
C PRO A 29 -4.50 -3.21 19.54
N SER A 30 -3.74 -2.53 20.39
CA SER A 30 -3.75 -2.82 21.84
C SER A 30 -5.02 -2.29 22.49
N ASP A 31 -5.35 -2.78 23.68
CA ASP A 31 -6.53 -2.32 24.43
C ASP A 31 -6.50 -0.81 24.71
N ALA A 32 -5.31 -0.25 24.97
CA ALA A 32 -5.14 1.20 25.12
C ALA A 32 -5.46 1.95 23.82
N GLN A 33 -5.04 1.42 22.68
CA GLN A 33 -5.36 2.02 21.38
C GLN A 33 -6.85 1.89 21.06
N LEU A 34 -7.49 0.77 21.38
CA LEU A 34 -8.92 0.61 21.21
C LEU A 34 -9.68 1.65 22.03
N LYS A 35 -9.30 1.86 23.31
CA LYS A 35 -9.87 2.93 24.15
C LYS A 35 -9.63 4.33 23.60
N GLU A 36 -8.46 4.61 23.01
CA GLU A 36 -8.22 5.90 22.34
C GLU A 36 -9.05 6.10 21.07
N LEU A 37 -9.52 5.01 20.48
CA LEU A 37 -10.36 5.04 19.29
C LEU A 37 -11.84 5.08 19.63
N GLU A 38 -12.25 4.61 20.81
CA GLU A 38 -13.63 4.69 21.29
C GLU A 38 -14.17 6.12 21.18
N GLY A 39 -15.36 6.25 20.59
CA GLY A 39 -16.01 7.55 20.36
C GLY A 39 -15.49 8.33 19.13
N LYS A 40 -14.48 7.84 18.42
CA LYS A 40 -14.07 8.44 17.13
C LYS A 40 -14.90 7.87 15.98
N SER A 41 -15.17 8.74 15.00
CA SER A 41 -15.67 8.30 13.70
C SER A 41 -14.50 7.86 12.81
N ILE A 42 -14.76 6.81 12.05
CA ILE A 42 -13.89 6.34 10.99
C ILE A 42 -14.49 6.74 9.66
N VAL A 43 -13.64 7.18 8.73
CA VAL A 43 -14.10 7.72 7.45
C VAL A 43 -13.50 6.97 6.28
N ARG A 44 -14.30 6.80 5.22
CA ARG A 44 -13.88 6.19 3.97
C ARG A 44 -14.33 7.07 2.81
N TYR A 45 -13.41 7.28 1.88
CA TYR A 45 -13.64 8.02 0.65
C TYR A 45 -13.83 7.01 -0.49
N THR A 46 -14.97 7.06 -1.16
CA THR A 46 -15.32 6.04 -2.15
C THR A 46 -16.30 6.57 -3.21
N SER A 47 -16.78 5.68 -4.06
CA SER A 47 -17.76 5.96 -5.11
C SER A 47 -19.17 5.68 -4.61
N SER A 48 -20.17 6.29 -5.25
CA SER A 48 -21.59 6.15 -4.89
C SER A 48 -22.17 4.74 -5.03
N ASN A 49 -21.45 3.82 -5.69
CA ASN A 49 -21.87 2.44 -5.95
C ASN A 49 -21.97 1.54 -4.70
N VAL A 50 -21.53 2.00 -3.53
CA VAL A 50 -21.60 1.24 -2.27
C VAL A 50 -22.86 1.53 -1.45
N ILE A 51 -23.66 2.51 -1.87
CA ILE A 51 -24.91 2.88 -1.22
C ILE A 51 -26.00 1.92 -1.70
N GLN A 52 -26.65 1.22 -0.76
CA GLN A 52 -27.79 0.36 -1.08
C GLN A 52 -29.09 1.16 -1.04
N HIS A 53 -29.32 1.93 0.02
CA HIS A 53 -30.54 2.73 0.19
C HIS A 53 -30.31 3.86 1.20
N GLU A 54 -30.60 5.11 0.85
CA GLU A 54 -30.44 6.31 1.72
C GLU A 54 -29.12 6.33 2.51
N ASN A 55 -29.11 5.81 3.74
CA ASN A 55 -27.95 5.74 4.64
C ASN A 55 -27.37 4.33 4.84
N LEU A 56 -28.00 3.30 4.28
CA LEU A 56 -27.54 1.92 4.31
C LEU A 56 -26.47 1.69 3.25
N ILE A 57 -25.32 1.19 3.70
CA ILE A 57 -24.18 0.89 2.84
C ILE A 57 -23.78 -0.58 2.93
N HIS A 58 -23.20 -1.08 1.86
CA HIS A 58 -22.51 -2.37 1.86
C HIS A 58 -21.09 -2.18 1.33
N LEU A 59 -20.13 -2.41 2.23
CA LEU A 59 -18.72 -2.29 1.92
C LEU A 59 -18.12 -3.69 1.86
N THR A 60 -17.45 -3.98 0.73
CA THR A 60 -16.68 -5.20 0.53
C THR A 60 -15.18 -4.94 0.66
N PRO A 61 -14.41 -5.90 1.15
CA PRO A 61 -12.96 -5.86 1.17
C PRO A 61 -12.32 -5.52 -0.19
N VAL A 62 -11.19 -4.81 -0.14
CA VAL A 62 -10.42 -4.52 -1.36
C VAL A 62 -9.59 -5.76 -1.71
N SER A 63 -9.74 -6.26 -2.94
CA SER A 63 -9.07 -7.48 -3.43
C SER A 63 -7.68 -7.24 -4.05
N SER A 64 -7.15 -6.02 -3.96
CA SER A 64 -5.86 -5.70 -4.58
C SER A 64 -4.70 -6.34 -3.80
N PHE A 65 -3.76 -6.95 -4.52
CA PHE A 65 -2.60 -7.63 -3.93
C PHE A 65 -1.82 -6.75 -2.93
N GLU A 66 -1.61 -5.47 -3.27
CA GLU A 66 -0.91 -4.51 -2.40
C GLU A 66 -1.71 -4.22 -1.11
N SER A 67 -3.02 -4.01 -1.22
CA SER A 67 -3.89 -3.80 -0.05
C SER A 67 -3.93 -5.03 0.85
N SER A 68 -4.00 -6.23 0.26
CA SER A 68 -4.00 -7.49 1.00
C SER A 68 -2.65 -7.78 1.65
N LEU A 69 -1.54 -7.47 0.98
CA LEU A 69 -0.21 -7.64 1.57
C LEU A 69 -0.06 -6.82 2.87
N LEU A 70 -0.62 -5.60 2.90
CA LEU A 70 -0.57 -4.73 4.08
C LEU A 70 -1.37 -5.25 5.29
N SER A 71 -2.33 -6.14 5.08
CA SER A 71 -3.13 -6.79 6.12
C SER A 71 -2.70 -8.22 6.42
N GLY A 72 -1.56 -8.68 5.88
CA GLY A 72 -1.13 -10.08 6.01
C GLY A 72 -2.02 -11.05 5.23
N PHE A 73 -2.40 -10.65 4.01
CA PHE A 73 -3.29 -11.37 3.07
C PHE A 73 -4.72 -11.56 3.55
N LYS A 74 -5.15 -10.78 4.54
CA LYS A 74 -6.54 -10.78 4.99
C LYS A 74 -7.39 -9.86 4.10
N PRO A 75 -8.66 -10.21 3.83
CA PRO A 75 -9.58 -9.32 3.13
C PRO A 75 -10.04 -8.21 4.09
N VAL A 76 -9.67 -6.96 3.80
CA VAL A 76 -9.90 -5.84 4.72
C VAL A 76 -10.50 -4.62 4.01
N ILE A 77 -11.43 -3.95 4.70
CA ILE A 77 -11.95 -2.64 4.36
C ILE A 77 -11.14 -1.59 5.12
N TRP A 78 -10.50 -0.67 4.40
CA TRP A 78 -9.71 0.40 5.00
C TRP A 78 -10.54 1.66 5.25
N PHE A 79 -10.34 2.24 6.44
CA PHE A 79 -10.93 3.49 6.92
C PHE A 79 -9.85 4.37 7.57
N PHE A 80 -9.95 5.68 7.41
CA PHE A 80 -9.13 6.61 8.18
C PHE A 80 -9.77 6.84 9.54
N VAL A 81 -8.93 7.04 10.56
CA VAL A 81 -9.41 7.54 11.86
C VAL A 81 -9.48 9.07 11.77
N GLY A 82 -10.70 9.62 11.77
CA GLY A 82 -10.94 11.04 11.51
C GLY A 82 -10.62 11.50 10.08
N GLU A 83 -10.70 12.80 9.82
CA GLU A 83 -10.48 13.36 8.49
C GLU A 83 -8.99 13.28 8.06
N PRO A 84 -8.67 12.61 6.94
CA PRO A 84 -7.30 12.48 6.47
C PRO A 84 -6.81 13.75 5.79
N ASN A 85 -5.52 14.05 5.97
CA ASN A 85 -4.84 15.08 5.20
C ASN A 85 -4.53 14.63 3.76
N GLN A 86 -4.13 15.58 2.92
CA GLN A 86 -3.80 15.30 1.51
C GLN A 86 -2.67 14.27 1.32
N SER A 87 -1.72 14.19 2.27
CA SER A 87 -0.65 13.19 2.23
C SER A 87 -1.20 11.78 2.44
N GLN A 88 -2.08 11.58 3.43
CA GLN A 88 -2.74 10.30 3.70
C GLN A 88 -3.60 9.83 2.52
N LEU A 89 -4.36 10.75 1.90
CA LEU A 89 -5.14 10.47 0.69
C LEU A 89 -4.24 10.02 -0.48
N ASN A 90 -3.13 10.73 -0.70
CA ASN A 90 -2.19 10.41 -1.76
C ASN A 90 -1.49 9.05 -1.54
N GLN A 91 -1.13 8.73 -0.29
CA GLN A 91 -0.50 7.47 0.09
C GLN A 91 -1.43 6.27 -0.13
N ASN A 92 -2.72 6.45 0.15
CA ASN A 92 -3.74 5.41 -0.05
C ASN A 92 -4.33 5.38 -1.47
N LYS A 93 -3.73 6.14 -2.41
CA LYS A 93 -4.13 6.20 -3.83
C LYS A 93 -5.59 6.57 -4.04
N ILE A 94 -6.17 7.32 -3.11
CA ILE A 94 -7.54 7.81 -3.23
C ILE A 94 -7.50 9.03 -4.16
N SER A 95 -8.13 8.88 -5.32
CA SER A 95 -8.23 9.95 -6.30
C SER A 95 -9.67 10.10 -6.75
N ASN A 96 -10.22 11.30 -6.60
CA ASN A 96 -11.57 11.68 -7.00
C ASN A 96 -12.68 10.87 -6.32
N PRO A 97 -12.76 10.87 -4.98
CA PRO A 97 -13.90 10.25 -4.30
C PRO A 97 -15.17 11.05 -4.60
N GLU A 98 -16.28 10.33 -4.81
CA GLU A 98 -17.60 10.94 -5.04
C GLU A 98 -18.30 11.21 -3.71
N ILE A 99 -18.06 10.35 -2.73
CA ILE A 99 -18.66 10.42 -1.40
C ILE A 99 -17.62 10.17 -0.31
N GLN A 100 -17.90 10.74 0.86
CA GLN A 100 -17.31 10.38 2.13
C GLN A 100 -18.35 9.65 2.96
N ILE A 101 -17.97 8.52 3.52
CA ILE A 101 -18.77 7.71 4.43
C ILE A 101 -18.12 7.82 5.81
N ALA A 102 -18.91 8.11 6.83
CA ALA A 102 -18.47 8.11 8.22
C ALA A 102 -19.29 7.08 9.02
N ILE A 103 -18.57 6.23 9.78
CA ILE A 103 -19.15 5.19 10.62
C ILE A 103 -18.56 5.36 12.04
N PRO A 104 -19.37 5.27 13.10
CA PRO A 104 -18.85 5.09 14.46
C PRO A 104 -17.99 3.84 14.54
N ILE A 105 -16.78 3.92 15.10
CA ILE A 105 -15.93 2.72 15.26
C ILE A 105 -16.60 1.63 16.11
N ASN A 106 -17.50 2.02 17.01
CA ASN A 106 -18.23 1.12 17.89
C ASN A 106 -19.19 0.20 17.12
N ASP A 107 -19.54 0.53 15.88
CA ASP A 107 -20.38 -0.31 15.01
C ASP A 107 -19.55 -1.44 14.36
N LEU A 108 -18.22 -1.40 14.51
CA LEU A 108 -17.32 -2.46 14.09
C LEU A 108 -17.06 -3.46 15.22
N ASP A 109 -17.09 -4.75 14.88
CA ASP A 109 -16.56 -5.81 15.74
C ASP A 109 -15.06 -5.59 16.01
N GLN A 110 -14.72 -5.26 17.26
CA GLN A 110 -13.35 -4.95 17.69
C GLN A 110 -12.37 -6.09 17.45
N ASN A 111 -12.83 -7.35 17.41
CA ASN A 111 -11.98 -8.50 17.11
C ASN A 111 -11.56 -8.55 15.64
N LYS A 112 -12.26 -7.82 14.77
CA LYS A 112 -12.00 -7.73 13.34
C LYS A 112 -11.18 -6.50 12.95
N ILE A 113 -10.76 -5.69 13.93
CA ILE A 113 -10.01 -4.46 13.70
C ILE A 113 -8.50 -4.76 13.59
N LEU A 114 -7.88 -4.20 12.56
CA LEU A 114 -6.45 -4.04 12.39
C LEU A 114 -6.12 -2.55 12.35
N TYR A 115 -4.98 -2.16 12.89
CA TYR A 115 -4.52 -0.78 12.92
C TYR A 115 -3.17 -0.63 12.22
N ARG A 116 -3.10 0.34 11.30
CA ARG A 116 -1.90 0.72 10.59
C ARG A 116 -1.44 2.10 11.06
N LYS A 117 -0.41 2.09 11.91
CA LYS A 117 0.10 3.30 12.58
C LYS A 117 0.68 4.35 11.63
N VAL A 118 1.25 3.94 10.49
CA VAL A 118 2.01 4.84 9.60
C VAL A 118 1.14 5.96 9.00
N ASP A 119 -0.14 5.70 8.80
CA ASP A 119 -1.08 6.61 8.15
C ASP A 119 -2.42 6.73 8.89
N ASN A 120 -2.48 6.23 10.12
CA ASN A 120 -3.64 6.29 11.01
C ASN A 120 -4.90 5.69 10.36
N VAL A 121 -4.76 4.47 9.84
CA VAL A 121 -5.81 3.75 9.12
C VAL A 121 -6.21 2.52 9.92
N ILE A 122 -7.52 2.29 10.00
CA ILE A 122 -8.12 1.06 10.51
C ILE A 122 -8.51 0.18 9.34
N GLY A 123 -8.19 -1.10 9.46
CA GLY A 123 -8.66 -2.16 8.61
C GLY A 123 -9.73 -2.99 9.32
N TYR A 124 -10.92 -3.10 8.74
CA TYR A 124 -11.96 -4.02 9.21
C TYR A 124 -11.94 -5.32 8.39
N MET A 125 -11.78 -6.46 9.05
CA MET A 125 -11.74 -7.78 8.39
C MET A 125 -13.15 -8.27 8.06
N GLY A 126 -13.44 -8.45 6.77
CA GLY A 126 -14.75 -8.89 6.29
C GLY A 126 -15.60 -7.77 5.70
N GLU A 127 -16.87 -8.06 5.46
CA GLU A 127 -17.84 -7.12 4.89
C GLU A 127 -18.53 -6.30 5.99
N TYR A 128 -18.89 -5.06 5.67
CA TYR A 128 -19.71 -4.22 6.53
C TYR A 128 -21.03 -3.91 5.85
N ILE A 129 -22.14 -4.20 6.53
CA ILE A 129 -23.49 -3.82 6.13
C ILE A 129 -24.10 -3.10 7.32
N GLY A 130 -24.51 -1.85 7.13
CA GLY A 130 -25.03 -1.04 8.21
C GLY A 130 -25.26 0.40 7.79
N GLU A 131 -25.76 1.20 8.72
CA GLU A 131 -25.96 2.61 8.51
C GLU A 131 -24.63 3.36 8.53
N ALA A 132 -24.57 4.46 7.79
CA ALA A 132 -23.44 5.38 7.80
C ALA A 132 -23.88 6.80 7.44
N THR A 133 -23.14 7.78 7.94
CA THR A 133 -23.32 9.18 7.51
C THR A 133 -22.63 9.38 6.17
N ILE A 134 -23.39 9.83 5.16
CA ILE A 134 -22.91 10.01 3.79
C ILE A 134 -22.83 11.50 3.45
N THR A 135 -21.64 11.94 3.03
CA THR A 135 -21.39 13.30 2.55
C THR A 135 -21.00 13.25 1.08
N HIS A 136 -21.80 13.87 0.22
CA HIS A 136 -21.48 13.99 -1.21
C HIS A 136 -20.38 15.02 -1.45
N LEU A 137 -19.27 14.58 -2.04
CA LEU A 137 -18.14 15.43 -2.41
C LEU A 137 -18.36 15.85 -3.86
N GLY A 138 -18.89 17.06 -4.05
CA GLY A 138 -19.21 17.61 -5.38
C GLY A 138 -18.11 17.33 -6.42
N ASN A 139 -18.53 16.96 -7.63
CA ASN A 139 -17.71 16.38 -8.69
C ASN A 139 -16.62 17.35 -9.20
N LYS A 140 -15.50 17.46 -8.49
CA LYS A 140 -14.34 18.22 -8.96
C LYS A 140 -13.61 17.42 -10.02
N ASN A 141 -13.98 17.65 -11.27
CA ASN A 141 -13.27 17.29 -12.51
C ASN A 141 -12.44 15.99 -12.46
N LYS A 142 -12.98 14.93 -13.08
CA LYS A 142 -12.30 13.67 -13.42
C LYS A 142 -11.02 13.92 -14.23
N LYS A 143 -9.92 14.35 -13.60
CA LYS A 143 -8.59 14.20 -14.18
C LYS A 143 -8.25 12.72 -14.14
N LYS A 144 -8.47 12.05 -15.28
CA LYS A 144 -8.01 10.70 -15.56
C LYS A 144 -6.52 10.65 -15.22
N LYS A 145 -6.17 10.10 -14.06
CA LYS A 145 -4.78 10.00 -13.61
C LYS A 145 -4.11 8.93 -14.47
N ARG A 146 -3.58 9.34 -15.62
CA ARG A 146 -2.72 8.49 -16.47
C ARG A 146 -1.65 7.94 -15.54
N MET A 147 -1.53 6.61 -15.45
CA MET A 147 -0.53 5.94 -14.64
C MET A 147 0.83 6.48 -15.10
N GLY A 148 1.41 7.38 -14.31
CA GLY A 148 2.58 8.13 -14.74
C GLY A 148 3.75 7.18 -14.96
N PHE A 149 4.56 7.43 -15.99
CA PHE A 149 5.78 6.67 -16.32
C PHE A 149 6.64 6.35 -15.09
N LYS A 150 6.65 7.22 -14.07
CA LYS A 150 7.32 7.01 -12.77
C LYS A 150 6.76 5.85 -11.93
N SER A 151 5.44 5.63 -11.94
CA SER A 151 4.81 4.51 -11.22
C SER A 151 5.08 3.19 -11.91
N LEU A 152 5.07 3.17 -13.25
CA LEU A 152 5.42 1.99 -14.04
C LEU A 152 6.90 1.62 -13.83
N LEU A 153 7.79 2.62 -13.82
CA LEU A 153 9.22 2.44 -13.57
C LEU A 153 9.52 1.93 -12.15
N LYS A 154 8.72 2.33 -11.15
CA LYS A 154 8.83 1.82 -9.77
C LYS A 154 8.40 0.36 -9.68
N LEU A 155 7.33 -0.01 -10.39
CA LEU A 155 6.84 -1.38 -10.43
C LEU A 155 7.81 -2.31 -11.17
N LEU A 156 8.34 -1.87 -12.31
CA LEU A 156 9.44 -2.56 -13.03
C LEU A 156 10.69 -2.74 -12.16
N TRP A 157 11.01 -1.74 -11.33
CA TRP A 157 12.12 -1.82 -10.37
C TRP A 157 11.89 -2.90 -9.30
N GLU A 158 10.69 -2.93 -8.70
CA GLU A 158 10.32 -3.94 -7.71
C GLU A 158 10.32 -5.36 -8.30
N PHE A 159 9.81 -5.52 -9.53
CA PHE A 159 9.87 -6.78 -10.27
C PHE A 159 11.30 -7.23 -10.57
N ALA A 160 12.19 -6.32 -11.00
CA ALA A 160 13.59 -6.65 -11.28
C ALA A 160 14.33 -7.15 -10.04
N VAL A 161 14.07 -6.56 -8.86
CA VAL A 161 14.68 -6.99 -7.60
C VAL A 161 14.18 -8.38 -7.20
N ILE A 162 12.87 -8.64 -7.32
CA ILE A 162 12.29 -9.96 -7.04
C ILE A 162 12.89 -11.01 -7.97
N LEU A 163 12.97 -10.73 -9.27
CA LEU A 163 13.53 -11.64 -10.26
C LEU A 163 15.02 -11.95 -9.98
N PHE A 164 15.79 -10.95 -9.56
CA PHE A 164 17.21 -11.12 -9.19
C PHE A 164 17.38 -12.02 -7.96
N VAL A 165 16.59 -11.81 -6.91
CA VAL A 165 16.61 -12.65 -5.70
C VAL A 165 16.19 -14.09 -6.03
N PHE A 166 15.14 -14.26 -6.83
CA PHE A 166 14.64 -15.57 -7.25
C PHE A 166 15.68 -16.33 -8.08
N SER A 167 16.33 -15.63 -9.02
CA SER A 167 17.42 -16.17 -9.85
C SER A 167 18.65 -16.58 -9.03
N SER A 168 18.88 -15.90 -7.90
CA SER A 168 20.00 -16.19 -6.99
C SER A 168 19.77 -17.44 -6.12
N PHE A 169 18.51 -17.84 -5.91
CA PHE A 169 18.12 -18.99 -5.08
C PHE A 169 17.96 -20.31 -5.87
N LEU A 170 17.53 -20.26 -7.14
CA LEU A 170 17.11 -21.45 -7.91
C LEU A 170 18.23 -22.27 -8.58
N GLY A 171 19.48 -21.97 -8.31
CA GLY A 171 20.59 -22.66 -8.95
C GLY A 171 20.81 -22.16 -10.39
N PHE A 172 22.05 -21.77 -10.67
CA PHE A 172 22.42 -21.06 -11.87
C PHE A 172 22.43 -21.97 -13.11
N ASN A 173 21.33 -22.00 -13.88
CA ASN A 173 21.43 -22.31 -15.31
C ASN A 173 22.03 -21.08 -16.04
N LEU A 174 22.91 -21.31 -17.02
CA LEU A 174 23.65 -20.27 -17.74
C LEU A 174 22.75 -19.12 -18.25
N ALA A 175 21.54 -19.46 -18.70
CA ALA A 175 20.53 -18.48 -19.14
C ALA A 175 20.09 -17.50 -18.03
N MET A 176 19.96 -17.99 -16.79
CA MET A 176 19.59 -17.17 -15.64
C MET A 176 20.75 -16.28 -15.17
N GLN A 177 22.01 -16.70 -15.37
CA GLN A 177 23.17 -15.84 -15.15
C GLN A 177 23.19 -14.66 -16.13
N VAL A 178 22.95 -14.92 -17.41
CA VAL A 178 22.91 -13.89 -18.45
C VAL A 178 21.80 -12.87 -18.17
N LEU A 179 20.60 -13.34 -17.79
CA LEU A 179 19.49 -12.47 -17.39
C LEU A 179 19.80 -11.66 -16.11
N GLY A 180 20.44 -12.29 -15.11
CA GLY A 180 20.86 -11.61 -13.89
C GLY A 180 21.92 -10.53 -14.13
N ILE A 181 22.90 -10.81 -14.99
CA ILE A 181 23.96 -9.85 -15.39
C ILE A 181 23.36 -8.71 -16.20
N LEU A 182 22.47 -8.99 -17.16
CA LEU A 182 21.73 -7.96 -17.89
C LEU A 182 20.91 -7.07 -16.93
N GLY A 183 20.23 -7.68 -15.95
CA GLY A 183 19.53 -6.95 -14.89
C GLY A 183 20.45 -6.05 -14.06
N ALA A 184 21.64 -6.53 -13.69
CA ALA A 184 22.65 -5.77 -12.94
C ALA A 184 23.26 -4.62 -13.76
N ILE A 185 23.51 -4.83 -15.06
CA ILE A 185 23.99 -3.79 -15.98
C ILE A 185 22.94 -2.69 -16.15
N ILE A 186 21.67 -3.08 -16.36
CA ILE A 186 20.54 -2.13 -16.41
C ILE A 186 20.42 -1.37 -15.09
N PHE A 187 20.56 -2.05 -13.95
CA PHE A 187 20.57 -1.44 -12.62
C PHE A 187 21.68 -0.39 -12.45
N LEU A 188 22.90 -0.67 -12.89
CA LEU A 188 24.03 0.27 -12.85
C LEU A 188 23.80 1.49 -13.74
N ILE A 189 23.37 1.29 -14.99
CA ILE A 189 23.10 2.39 -15.94
C ILE A 189 22.01 3.33 -15.40
N ILE A 190 20.93 2.76 -14.85
CA ILE A 190 19.83 3.55 -14.26
C ILE A 190 20.30 4.29 -13.00
N SER A 191 21.11 3.65 -12.16
CA SER A 191 21.65 4.26 -10.94
C SER A 191 22.56 5.45 -11.26
N VAL A 192 23.47 5.31 -12.23
CA VAL A 192 24.34 6.40 -12.71
C VAL A 192 23.51 7.54 -13.31
N SER A 193 22.47 7.22 -14.10
CA SER A 193 21.56 8.23 -14.65
C SER A 193 20.82 9.03 -13.57
N ARG A 194 20.35 8.36 -12.51
CA ARG A 194 19.69 9.01 -11.36
C ARG A 194 20.66 9.85 -10.53
N ILE A 195 21.89 9.39 -10.33
CA ILE A 195 22.95 10.16 -9.65
C ILE A 195 23.26 11.43 -10.45
N LYS A 196 23.41 11.31 -11.78
CA LYS A 196 23.62 12.47 -12.67
C LYS A 196 22.46 13.48 -12.64
N GLN A 197 21.21 12.99 -12.57
CA GLN A 197 20.03 13.85 -12.41
C GLN A 197 19.95 14.53 -11.03
N ARG A 198 20.40 13.87 -9.96
CA ARG A 198 20.48 14.48 -8.62
C ARG A 198 21.59 15.53 -8.57
N ILE A 199 22.78 15.25 -9.11
CA ILE A 199 23.89 16.22 -9.17
C ILE A 199 23.48 17.46 -9.97
N LYS A 200 22.79 17.31 -11.11
CA LYS A 200 22.26 18.47 -11.88
C LYS A 200 21.23 19.33 -11.10
N LYS A 201 20.58 18.79 -10.07
CA LYS A 201 19.67 19.55 -9.20
C LYS A 201 20.37 20.30 -8.08
N PHE A 202 21.60 19.92 -7.74
CA PHE A 202 22.42 20.61 -6.72
C PHE A 202 23.36 21.65 -7.31
N VAL A 203 23.57 21.66 -8.64
CA VAL A 203 24.40 22.62 -9.38
C VAL A 203 23.54 23.76 -9.99
N LYS A 204 22.33 23.98 -9.45
CA LYS A 204 21.42 25.06 -9.84
C LYS A 204 20.93 25.75 -8.58
#